data_AF-A0A1I7WVD6-F1
#
_entry.id   AF-A0A1I7WVD6-F1
#
_cell.length_a   1.000
_cell.length_b   1.000
_cell.length_c   1.000
_cell.angle_alpha   90.00
_cell.angle_beta   90.00
_cell.angle_gamma   90.00
#
_symmetry.space_group_name_H-M   'P 1'
#
loop_
_entity.id
_entity.type
_entity.pdbx_description
1 polymer ?
#
loop_
_entity_poly.entity_id
_entity_poly.type
_entity_poly.pdbx_seq_one_letter_code
_entity_poly.pdbx_strand_id
1 'polypeptide(L)'
;MELDIQSKCSMFHYLEFLVNSHILQIICSDVSRRSTDGDHRTKRHNAIEIVHRVVHFRSVILFFLVCYLIIIITIIITIIITIIITIIITINVNVVCELHKIALKLQRQGSFEAIQKRKRGTDENGNKLQRKAVKSNMISMFATVIKTIDEIKCSYALENEKVYRALNAHLGILERMERVIANVEVPKPPEAAKVETSSPTRVTIYVTPNYNQTYAVIKYKVEWSKYPDFSSMLGSYIEMDMKPNTITVSGLTTGMKLYFRVSAGGIYGFSSPISCNPEIVELSGWQDVEGKKDGWTEHFAAIDSLTDDIEKHRQSLVWTRGMKSCDSLTTKIILRIFRKLLYLCIIYI
;
A
#
# COMPACT_ATOMS: atom_id res chain seq x y z
N MET A 1 37.29 -14.31 -17.16
CA MET A 1 36.29 -14.49 -16.08
C MET A 1 34.89 -14.82 -16.59
N GLU A 2 34.61 -14.76 -17.91
CA GLU A 2 33.30 -15.15 -18.49
C GLU A 2 33.16 -16.65 -18.81
N LEU A 3 34.26 -17.39 -19.00
CA LEU A 3 34.22 -18.83 -19.32
C LEU A 3 33.79 -19.74 -18.15
N ASP A 4 33.70 -19.22 -16.93
CA ASP A 4 33.39 -20.03 -15.72
C ASP A 4 31.89 -20.01 -15.35
N ILE A 5 31.10 -19.08 -15.90
CA ILE A 5 29.66 -18.93 -15.58
C ILE A 5 28.81 -19.95 -16.35
N GLN A 6 29.17 -20.23 -17.61
CA GLN A 6 28.43 -21.17 -18.46
C GLN A 6 28.60 -22.64 -18.02
N SER A 7 29.78 -22.98 -17.49
CA SER A 7 30.04 -24.29 -16.86
C SER A 7 29.20 -24.49 -15.59
N LYS A 8 29.06 -23.44 -14.78
CA LYS A 8 28.29 -23.47 -13.51
C LYS A 8 26.77 -23.56 -13.73
N CYS A 9 26.21 -22.94 -14.78
CA CYS A 9 24.80 -23.12 -15.15
C CYS A 9 24.49 -24.55 -15.62
N SER A 10 25.41 -25.19 -16.36
CA SER A 10 25.27 -26.60 -16.75
C SER A 10 25.29 -27.53 -15.53
N MET A 11 26.15 -27.25 -14.55
CA MET A 11 26.24 -28.00 -13.30
C MET A 11 24.95 -27.90 -12.46
N PHE A 12 24.28 -26.72 -12.45
CA PHE A 12 23.03 -26.53 -11.73
C PHE A 12 21.88 -27.33 -12.33
N HIS A 13 21.74 -27.34 -13.66
CA HIS A 13 20.77 -28.20 -14.35
C HIS A 13 21.08 -29.69 -14.19
N TYR A 14 22.35 -30.07 -14.15
CA TYR A 14 22.76 -31.47 -13.92
C TYR A 14 22.45 -31.94 -12.49
N LEU A 15 22.67 -31.07 -11.49
CA LEU A 15 22.29 -31.33 -10.09
C LEU A 15 20.77 -31.42 -9.91
N GLU A 16 20.01 -30.54 -10.55
CA GLU A 16 18.54 -30.60 -10.52
C GLU A 16 18.01 -31.89 -11.17
N PHE A 17 18.64 -32.34 -12.27
CA PHE A 17 18.34 -33.61 -12.90
C PHE A 17 18.70 -34.82 -12.03
N LEU A 18 19.87 -34.82 -11.39
CA LEU A 18 20.31 -35.91 -10.51
C LEU A 18 19.43 -36.03 -9.25
N VAL A 19 19.08 -34.89 -8.65
CA VAL A 19 18.20 -34.85 -7.47
C VAL A 19 16.80 -35.33 -7.84
N ASN A 20 16.24 -34.88 -8.96
CA ASN A 20 14.94 -35.36 -9.43
C ASN A 20 14.95 -36.85 -9.81
N SER A 21 16.05 -37.35 -10.39
CA SER A 21 16.22 -38.76 -10.75
C SER A 21 16.32 -39.67 -9.52
N HIS A 22 17.11 -39.30 -8.51
CA HIS A 22 17.21 -40.05 -7.25
C HIS A 22 15.90 -40.03 -6.45
N ILE A 23 15.20 -38.88 -6.43
CA ILE A 23 13.88 -38.76 -5.79
C ILE A 23 12.87 -39.68 -6.49
N LEU A 24 12.87 -39.74 -7.83
CA LEU A 24 12.03 -40.66 -8.59
C LEU A 24 12.38 -42.14 -8.32
N GLN A 25 13.66 -42.50 -8.17
CA GLN A 25 14.04 -43.86 -7.82
C GLN A 25 13.61 -44.27 -6.40
N ILE A 26 13.75 -43.37 -5.42
CA ILE A 26 13.31 -43.61 -4.04
C ILE A 26 11.78 -43.76 -3.99
N ILE A 27 11.06 -42.89 -4.69
CA ILE A 27 9.58 -42.95 -4.80
C ILE A 27 9.16 -44.25 -5.50
N CYS A 28 9.79 -44.64 -6.60
CA CYS A 28 9.48 -45.89 -7.30
C CYS A 28 9.80 -47.13 -6.43
N SER A 29 10.88 -47.10 -5.65
CA SER A 29 11.25 -48.19 -4.73
C SER A 29 10.26 -48.33 -3.56
N ASP A 30 9.82 -47.24 -2.96
CA ASP A 30 8.87 -47.24 -1.84
C ASP A 30 7.43 -47.54 -2.27
N VAL A 31 7.01 -47.06 -3.46
CA VAL A 31 5.70 -47.39 -4.04
C VAL A 31 5.64 -48.88 -4.42
N SER A 32 6.73 -49.44 -4.96
CA SER A 32 6.81 -50.87 -5.28
C SER A 32 6.76 -51.77 -4.04
N ARG A 33 7.37 -51.35 -2.92
CA ARG A 33 7.34 -52.10 -1.65
C ARG A 33 6.00 -52.10 -0.92
N ARG A 34 5.14 -51.09 -1.11
CA ARG A 34 3.85 -50.94 -0.40
C ARG A 34 2.62 -51.35 -1.22
N SER A 35 2.80 -51.79 -2.47
CA SER A 35 1.70 -52.11 -3.38
C SER A 35 1.09 -53.50 -3.18
N THR A 36 1.55 -54.31 -2.22
CA THR A 36 1.16 -55.73 -2.16
C THR A 36 -0.12 -56.04 -1.37
N ASP A 37 -0.67 -55.15 -0.54
CA ASP A 37 -2.00 -55.42 0.05
C ASP A 37 -2.61 -54.16 0.70
N GLY A 38 -3.79 -53.69 0.24
CA GLY A 38 -4.47 -52.57 0.91
C GLY A 38 -5.55 -51.85 0.11
N ASP A 39 -6.67 -51.59 0.80
CA ASP A 39 -7.87 -50.87 0.37
C ASP A 39 -7.58 -49.46 -0.19
N HIS A 40 -8.45 -48.97 -1.08
CA HIS A 40 -8.30 -47.71 -1.82
C HIS A 40 -8.14 -46.46 -0.92
N ARG A 41 -8.68 -46.50 0.30
CA ARG A 41 -8.54 -45.41 1.28
C ARG A 41 -7.12 -45.29 1.83
N THR A 42 -6.49 -46.44 2.10
CA THR A 42 -5.11 -46.52 2.60
C THR A 42 -4.11 -46.08 1.54
N LYS A 43 -4.37 -46.38 0.26
CA LYS A 43 -3.57 -45.91 -0.88
C LYS A 43 -3.58 -44.38 -1.02
N ARG A 44 -4.72 -43.73 -0.81
CA ARG A 44 -4.83 -42.26 -0.83
C ARG A 44 -4.10 -41.59 0.33
N HIS A 45 -4.22 -42.13 1.54
CA HIS A 45 -3.52 -41.59 2.71
C HIS A 45 -2.00 -41.70 2.57
N ASN A 46 -1.50 -42.86 2.12
CA ASN A 46 -0.08 -43.07 1.86
C ASN A 46 0.45 -42.15 0.74
N ALA A 47 -0.34 -41.88 -0.29
CA ALA A 47 0.04 -40.94 -1.34
C ALA A 47 0.19 -39.50 -0.82
N ILE A 48 -0.70 -39.05 0.07
CA ILE A 48 -0.61 -37.72 0.70
C ILE A 48 0.64 -37.63 1.59
N GLU A 49 0.95 -38.67 2.37
CA GLU A 49 2.14 -38.70 3.23
C GLU A 49 3.44 -38.62 2.40
N ILE A 50 3.50 -39.31 1.25
CA ILE A 50 4.64 -39.26 0.33
C ILE A 50 4.78 -37.85 -0.26
N VAL A 51 3.68 -37.22 -0.71
CA VAL A 51 3.72 -35.85 -1.23
C VAL A 51 4.23 -34.88 -0.16
N HIS A 52 3.75 -35.01 1.08
CA HIS A 52 4.20 -34.17 2.19
C HIS A 52 5.69 -34.36 2.50
N ARG A 53 6.21 -35.60 2.49
CA ARG A 53 7.64 -35.88 2.67
C ARG A 53 8.50 -35.32 1.53
N VAL A 54 8.02 -35.37 0.29
CA VAL A 54 8.73 -34.80 -0.88
C VAL A 54 8.77 -33.27 -0.81
N VAL A 55 7.66 -32.63 -0.43
CA VAL A 55 7.60 -31.17 -0.26
C VAL A 55 8.52 -30.74 0.89
N HIS A 56 8.49 -31.45 2.01
CA HIS A 56 9.38 -31.19 3.15
C HIS A 56 10.85 -31.37 2.76
N PHE A 57 11.21 -32.45 2.05
CA PHE A 57 12.58 -32.70 1.60
C PHE A 57 13.09 -31.62 0.63
N ARG A 58 12.23 -31.16 -0.30
CA ARG A 58 12.56 -30.06 -1.21
C ARG A 58 12.76 -28.74 -0.46
N SER A 59 11.95 -28.47 0.56
CA SER A 59 12.10 -27.30 1.43
C SER A 59 13.43 -27.32 2.20
N VAL A 60 13.82 -28.48 2.74
CA VAL A 60 15.09 -28.67 3.46
C VAL A 60 16.29 -28.46 2.54
N ILE A 61 16.27 -29.01 1.32
CA ILE A 61 17.35 -28.80 0.33
C ILE A 61 17.46 -27.33 -0.06
N LEU A 62 16.32 -26.66 -0.30
CA LEU A 62 16.31 -25.23 -0.63
C LEU A 62 16.92 -24.40 0.50
N PHE A 63 16.61 -24.73 1.75
CA PHE A 63 17.18 -24.09 2.92
C PHE A 63 18.71 -24.22 2.96
N PHE A 64 19.26 -25.42 2.76
CA PHE A 64 20.71 -25.62 2.72
C PHE A 64 21.38 -24.89 1.55
N LEU A 65 20.75 -24.83 0.37
CA LEU A 65 21.26 -24.08 -0.79
C LEU A 65 21.30 -22.57 -0.51
N VAL A 66 20.25 -22.04 0.12
CA VAL A 66 20.20 -20.62 0.51
C VAL A 66 21.27 -20.32 1.56
N CYS A 67 21.43 -21.16 2.58
CA CYS A 67 22.49 -21.02 3.57
C CYS A 67 23.89 -21.06 2.92
N TYR A 68 24.11 -21.97 1.97
CA TYR A 68 25.39 -22.07 1.25
C TYR A 68 25.68 -20.82 0.40
N LEU A 69 24.66 -20.28 -0.29
CA LEU A 69 24.81 -19.03 -1.04
C LEU A 69 25.13 -17.85 -0.14
N ILE A 70 24.48 -17.74 1.03
CA ILE A 70 24.78 -16.69 2.01
C ILE A 70 26.24 -16.80 2.46
N ILE A 71 26.72 -18.01 2.76
CA ILE A 71 28.12 -18.24 3.15
C ILE A 71 29.09 -17.78 2.03
N ILE A 72 28.84 -18.16 0.77
CA ILE A 72 29.67 -17.72 -0.36
C ILE A 72 29.69 -16.19 -0.47
N ILE A 73 28.52 -15.54 -0.38
CA ILE A 73 28.43 -14.08 -0.48
C ILE A 73 29.21 -13.42 0.64
N THR A 74 29.11 -13.91 1.88
CA THR A 74 29.89 -13.36 3.00
C THR A 74 31.40 -13.50 2.79
N ILE A 75 31.86 -14.65 2.27
CA ILE A 75 33.28 -14.86 1.95
C ILE A 75 33.74 -13.87 0.87
N ILE A 76 32.97 -13.70 -0.21
CA ILE A 76 33.30 -12.74 -1.28
C ILE A 76 33.39 -11.32 -0.73
N ILE A 77 32.44 -10.89 0.11
CA ILE A 77 32.45 -9.56 0.73
C ILE A 77 33.70 -9.37 1.58
N THR A 78 34.08 -10.37 2.40
CA THR A 78 35.28 -10.27 3.23
C THR A 78 36.56 -10.13 2.40
N ILE A 79 36.68 -10.87 1.29
CA ILE A 79 37.81 -10.77 0.37
C ILE A 79 37.89 -9.39 -0.28
N ILE A 80 36.74 -8.83 -0.72
CA ILE A 80 36.71 -7.49 -1.30
C ILE A 80 37.16 -6.44 -0.28
N ILE A 81 36.68 -6.54 0.96
CA ILE A 81 37.07 -5.61 2.04
C ILE A 81 38.57 -5.71 2.32
N THR A 82 39.15 -6.91 2.40
CA THR A 82 40.59 -7.05 2.64
C THR A 82 41.44 -6.49 1.51
N ILE A 83 41.02 -6.65 0.24
CA ILE A 83 41.69 -6.05 -0.92
C ILE A 83 41.63 -4.51 -0.86
N ILE A 84 40.48 -3.93 -0.50
CA ILE A 84 40.35 -2.48 -0.38
C ILE A 84 41.27 -1.94 0.72
N ILE A 85 41.31 -2.61 1.87
CA ILE A 85 42.19 -2.21 3.00
C ILE A 85 43.66 -2.28 2.59
N THR A 86 44.11 -3.33 1.91
CA THR A 86 45.51 -3.44 1.46
C THR A 86 45.89 -2.38 0.44
N ILE A 87 44.97 -2.02 -0.47
CA ILE A 87 45.17 -0.92 -1.42
C ILE A 87 45.35 0.41 -0.69
N ILE A 88 44.47 0.73 0.28
CA ILE A 88 44.54 1.97 1.07
C ILE A 88 45.87 2.06 1.83
N ILE A 89 46.28 0.98 2.50
CA ILE A 89 47.56 0.92 3.22
C ILE A 89 48.74 1.15 2.25
N THR A 90 48.71 0.50 1.09
CA THR A 90 49.77 0.62 0.07
C THR A 90 49.88 2.06 -0.45
N ILE A 91 48.76 2.73 -0.73
CA ILE A 91 48.73 4.13 -1.15
C ILE A 91 49.31 5.01 -0.05
N ASN A 92 48.88 4.84 1.20
CA ASN A 92 49.37 5.63 2.32
C ASN A 92 50.88 5.48 2.54
N VAL A 93 51.40 4.25 2.49
CA VAL A 93 52.84 3.98 2.60
C VAL A 93 53.61 4.61 1.45
N ASN A 94 53.10 4.53 0.22
CA ASN A 94 53.76 5.11 -0.95
C ASN A 94 53.83 6.64 -0.87
N VAL A 95 52.75 7.29 -0.43
CA VAL A 95 52.70 8.74 -0.19
C VAL A 95 53.70 9.15 0.89
N VAL A 96 53.77 8.42 2.00
CA VAL A 96 54.73 8.68 3.09
C VAL A 96 56.18 8.48 2.61
N CYS A 97 56.45 7.44 1.82
CA CYS A 97 57.76 7.19 1.25
C CYS A 97 58.21 8.28 0.27
N GLU A 98 57.33 8.77 -0.59
CA GLU A 98 57.66 9.87 -1.51
C GLU A 98 57.88 11.19 -0.77
N LEU A 99 57.09 11.48 0.27
CA LEU A 99 57.32 12.63 1.15
C LEU A 99 58.69 12.54 1.84
N HIS A 100 59.09 11.36 2.31
CA HIS A 100 60.40 11.15 2.92
C HIS A 100 61.56 11.32 1.91
N LYS A 101 61.40 10.83 0.67
CA LYS A 101 62.38 11.03 -0.42
C LYS A 101 62.54 12.50 -0.79
N ILE A 102 61.44 13.27 -0.82
CA ILE A 102 61.47 14.72 -1.08
C ILE A 102 62.19 15.44 0.07
N ALA A 103 61.90 15.09 1.33
CA ALA A 103 62.57 15.66 2.51
C ALA A 103 64.10 15.40 2.49
N LEU A 104 64.53 14.18 2.17
CA LEU A 104 65.95 13.84 2.04
C LEU A 104 66.65 14.58 0.89
N LYS A 105 65.96 14.81 -0.23
CA LYS A 105 66.49 15.61 -1.35
C LYS A 105 66.70 17.07 -0.95
N LEU A 106 65.77 17.67 -0.21
CA LEU A 106 65.89 19.03 0.31
C LEU A 106 67.06 19.15 1.31
N GLN A 107 67.26 18.16 2.17
CA GLN A 107 68.37 18.14 3.13
C GLN A 107 69.74 17.98 2.44
N ARG A 108 69.82 17.17 1.38
CA ARG A 108 71.03 17.04 0.54
C ARG A 108 71.31 18.30 -0.27
N GLN A 109 70.31 18.98 -0.80
CA GLN A 109 70.49 20.25 -1.51
C GLN A 109 71.02 21.36 -0.58
N GLY A 110 70.50 21.45 0.66
CA GLY A 110 71.04 22.38 1.66
C GLY A 110 72.50 22.10 2.03
N SER A 111 72.89 20.82 2.12
CA SER A 111 74.27 20.40 2.39
C SER A 111 75.21 20.64 1.20
N PHE A 112 74.76 20.41 -0.03
CA PHE A 112 75.54 20.64 -1.25
C PHE A 112 75.76 22.13 -1.53
N GLU A 113 74.79 23.00 -1.25
CA GLU A 113 74.95 24.45 -1.32
C GLU A 113 75.94 24.99 -0.27
N ALA A 114 76.04 24.35 0.90
CA ALA A 114 77.03 24.69 1.92
C ALA A 114 78.46 24.30 1.51
N ILE A 115 78.64 23.17 0.81
CA ILE A 115 79.95 22.70 0.33
C ILE A 115 80.40 23.45 -0.94
N GLN A 116 79.47 23.80 -1.84
CA GLN A 116 79.79 24.50 -3.10
C GLN A 116 80.12 26.00 -2.88
N LYS A 117 79.60 26.62 -1.81
CA LYS A 117 79.97 27.98 -1.35
C LYS A 117 81.45 28.12 -0.97
N ARG A 118 82.15 27.03 -0.65
CA ARG A 118 83.60 27.07 -0.35
C ARG A 118 84.49 27.10 -1.60
N LYS A 119 83.98 26.83 -2.81
CA LYS A 119 84.83 26.57 -3.99
C LYS A 119 84.73 27.54 -5.17
N ARG A 120 83.83 28.53 -5.18
CA ARG A 120 83.72 29.49 -6.30
C ARG A 120 83.40 30.89 -5.77
N GLY A 121 84.45 31.66 -5.49
CA GLY A 121 84.38 33.11 -5.64
C GLY A 121 84.26 33.46 -7.12
N THR A 122 83.82 34.68 -7.43
CA THR A 122 83.62 35.26 -8.78
C THR A 122 82.43 34.71 -9.58
N ASP A 123 81.23 35.24 -9.26
CA ASP A 123 80.05 35.51 -10.12
C ASP A 123 78.73 35.53 -9.32
N GLU A 124 78.73 36.18 -8.16
CA GLU A 124 77.65 36.04 -7.16
C GLU A 124 76.37 36.83 -7.46
N ASN A 125 76.40 37.92 -8.22
CA ASN A 125 75.31 38.89 -8.18
C ASN A 125 74.13 38.57 -9.14
N GLY A 126 74.42 38.19 -10.39
CA GLY A 126 73.39 37.84 -11.39
C GLY A 126 72.67 36.53 -11.08
N ASN A 127 73.42 35.50 -10.64
CA ASN A 127 72.86 34.20 -10.26
C ASN A 127 72.06 34.26 -8.94
N LYS A 128 72.41 35.14 -7.98
CA LYS A 128 71.59 35.37 -6.77
C LYS A 128 70.25 36.00 -7.13
N LEU A 129 70.22 36.93 -8.08
CA LEU A 129 68.99 37.61 -8.48
C LEU A 129 68.02 36.67 -9.20
N GLN A 130 68.52 35.87 -10.14
CA GLN A 130 67.72 34.83 -10.82
C GLN A 130 67.23 33.75 -9.85
N ARG A 131 68.07 33.28 -8.91
CA ARG A 131 67.65 32.31 -7.88
C ARG A 131 66.63 32.89 -6.90
N LYS A 132 66.76 34.17 -6.53
CA LYS A 132 65.76 34.88 -5.70
C LYS A 132 64.43 35.02 -6.46
N ALA A 133 64.47 35.35 -7.75
CA ALA A 133 63.28 35.45 -8.59
C ALA A 133 62.59 34.09 -8.76
N VAL A 134 63.34 33.03 -9.07
CA VAL A 134 62.80 31.66 -9.19
C VAL A 134 62.23 31.17 -7.86
N LYS A 135 62.92 31.43 -6.73
CA LYS A 135 62.43 31.10 -5.39
C LYS A 135 61.14 31.86 -5.06
N SER A 136 61.08 33.16 -5.37
CA SER A 136 59.89 33.98 -5.18
C SER A 136 58.72 33.51 -6.04
N ASN A 137 58.97 33.15 -7.30
CA ASN A 137 57.96 32.63 -8.20
C ASN A 137 57.45 31.25 -7.77
N MET A 138 58.34 30.37 -7.30
CA MET A 138 57.93 29.09 -6.72
C MET A 138 57.11 29.29 -5.45
N ILE A 139 57.53 30.18 -4.55
CA ILE A 139 56.76 30.52 -3.34
C ILE A 139 55.37 31.05 -3.73
N SER A 140 55.30 31.93 -4.72
CA SER A 140 54.03 32.44 -5.23
C SER A 140 53.17 31.33 -5.83
N MET A 141 53.73 30.44 -6.66
CA MET A 141 52.96 29.32 -7.22
C MET A 141 52.46 28.35 -6.15
N PHE A 142 53.31 28.00 -5.18
CA PHE A 142 52.90 27.12 -4.08
C PHE A 142 51.82 27.77 -3.22
N ALA A 143 51.90 29.08 -2.97
CA ALA A 143 50.84 29.81 -2.27
C ALA A 143 49.51 29.76 -3.04
N THR A 144 49.53 29.91 -4.36
CA THR A 144 48.32 29.80 -5.20
C THR A 144 47.74 28.38 -5.17
N VAL A 145 48.58 27.35 -5.24
CA VAL A 145 48.14 25.95 -5.19
C VAL A 145 47.56 25.57 -3.83
N ILE A 146 48.15 26.04 -2.73
CA ILE A 146 47.60 25.81 -1.38
C ILE A 146 46.23 26.47 -1.27
N LYS A 147 46.09 27.70 -1.78
CA LYS A 147 44.82 28.43 -1.77
C LYS A 147 43.72 27.70 -2.55
N THR A 148 44.01 27.20 -3.75
CA THR A 148 43.01 26.45 -4.54
C THR A 148 42.63 25.12 -3.88
N ILE A 149 43.58 24.43 -3.23
CA ILE A 149 43.29 23.21 -2.47
C ILE A 149 42.37 23.52 -1.28
N ASP A 150 42.62 24.60 -0.55
CA ASP A 150 41.77 25.02 0.56
C ASP A 150 40.38 25.44 0.08
N GLU A 151 40.27 26.15 -1.05
CA GLU A 151 38.99 26.49 -1.68
C GLU A 151 38.19 25.23 -2.10
N ILE A 152 38.84 24.23 -2.70
CA ILE A 152 38.21 22.95 -3.07
C ILE A 152 37.76 22.18 -1.82
N LYS A 153 38.61 22.10 -0.78
CA LYS A 153 38.27 21.45 0.49
C LYS A 153 37.09 22.15 1.18
N CYS A 154 37.09 23.48 1.23
CA CYS A 154 36.00 24.26 1.81
C CYS A 154 34.70 24.09 1.01
N SER A 155 34.76 24.06 -0.33
CA SER A 155 33.58 23.82 -1.18
C SER A 155 32.98 22.43 -0.94
N TYR A 156 33.82 21.39 -0.90
CA TYR A 156 33.38 20.02 -0.64
C TYR A 156 32.82 19.86 0.79
N ALA A 157 33.45 20.48 1.78
CA ALA A 157 32.94 20.50 3.15
C ALA A 157 31.57 21.22 3.25
N LEU A 158 31.40 22.34 2.55
CA LEU A 158 30.17 23.13 2.54
C LEU A 158 29.01 22.39 1.85
N GLU A 159 29.25 21.71 0.73
CA GLU A 159 28.23 20.89 0.07
C GLU A 159 27.80 19.71 0.94
N ASN A 160 28.74 19.00 1.56
CA ASN A 160 28.43 17.92 2.48
C ASN A 160 27.67 18.42 3.72
N GLU A 161 27.99 19.61 4.23
CA GLU A 161 27.27 20.22 5.34
C GLU A 161 25.83 20.58 4.96
N LYS A 162 25.59 21.11 3.75
CA LYS A 162 24.23 21.37 3.24
C LYS A 162 23.42 20.09 3.12
N VAL A 163 24.01 19.04 2.54
CA VAL A 163 23.36 17.72 2.42
C VAL A 163 23.04 17.16 3.81
N TYR A 164 23.98 17.23 4.75
CA TYR A 164 23.78 16.79 6.12
C TYR A 164 22.67 17.58 6.84
N ARG A 165 22.62 18.91 6.67
CA ARG A 165 21.55 19.76 7.21
C ARG A 165 20.19 19.42 6.60
N ALA A 166 20.11 19.20 5.29
CA ALA A 166 18.88 18.79 4.63
C ALA A 166 18.40 17.42 5.14
N LEU A 167 19.31 16.45 5.26
CA LEU A 167 19.00 15.12 5.79
C LEU A 167 18.53 15.18 7.25
N ASN A 168 19.19 15.97 8.09
CA ASN A 168 18.76 16.18 9.48
C ASN A 168 17.40 16.88 9.57
N ALA A 169 17.11 17.81 8.65
CA ALA A 169 15.78 18.41 8.58
C ALA A 169 14.71 17.37 8.21
N HIS A 170 15.00 16.49 7.24
CA HIS A 170 14.13 15.37 6.89
C HIS A 170 13.94 14.40 8.06
N LEU A 171 15.01 14.04 8.77
CA LEU A 171 14.93 13.20 9.96
C LEU A 171 14.04 13.83 11.03
N GLY A 172 14.18 15.13 11.28
CA GLY A 172 13.33 15.86 12.22
C GLY A 172 11.85 15.87 11.82
N ILE A 173 11.53 15.86 10.52
CA ILE A 173 10.16 15.68 10.03
C ILE A 173 9.66 14.26 10.33
N LEU A 174 10.46 13.23 10.06
CA LEU A 174 10.09 11.85 10.32
C LEU A 174 9.87 11.58 11.81
N GLU A 175 10.72 12.08 12.70
CA GLU A 175 10.54 11.99 14.15
C GLU A 175 9.27 12.72 14.63
N ARG A 176 8.92 13.84 13.99
CA ARG A 176 7.66 14.53 14.27
C ARG A 176 6.47 13.69 13.82
N MET A 177 6.52 13.09 12.62
CA MET A 177 5.48 12.20 12.14
C MET A 177 5.31 10.97 13.03
N GLU A 178 6.42 10.36 13.45
CA GLU A 178 6.43 9.23 14.38
C GLU A 178 5.74 9.57 15.69
N ARG A 179 6.06 10.72 16.31
CA ARG A 179 5.38 11.18 17.53
C ARG A 179 3.88 11.40 17.33
N VAL A 180 3.48 11.95 16.20
CA VAL A 180 2.05 12.14 15.88
C VAL A 180 1.38 10.78 15.78
N ILE A 181 1.95 9.86 15.00
CA ILE A 181 1.40 8.51 14.83
C ILE A 181 1.33 7.77 16.17
N ALA A 182 2.38 7.81 16.99
CA ALA A 182 2.43 7.16 18.30
C ALA A 182 1.30 7.60 19.27
N ASN A 183 0.80 8.82 19.11
CA ASN A 183 -0.28 9.39 19.93
C ASN A 183 -1.66 9.32 19.25
N VAL A 184 -1.76 8.72 18.06
CA VAL A 184 -3.06 8.53 17.39
C VAL A 184 -3.77 7.35 18.03
N GLU A 185 -5.00 7.57 18.49
CA GLU A 185 -5.86 6.51 19.02
C GLU A 185 -6.91 6.08 18.00
N VAL A 186 -7.69 5.06 18.36
CA VAL A 186 -8.84 4.62 17.57
C VAL A 186 -9.88 5.76 17.54
N PRO A 187 -10.47 6.08 16.36
CA PRO A 187 -11.47 7.13 16.27
C PRO A 187 -12.72 6.80 17.10
N LYS A 188 -13.53 7.82 17.37
CA LYS A 188 -14.84 7.62 18.00
C LYS A 188 -15.82 6.97 17.02
N PRO A 189 -16.84 6.24 17.51
CA PRO A 189 -17.92 5.76 16.66
C PRO A 189 -18.60 6.92 15.90
N PRO A 190 -19.18 6.64 14.71
CA PRO A 190 -20.00 7.61 14.02
C PRO A 190 -21.17 8.08 14.90
N GLU A 191 -21.72 9.26 14.63
CA GLU A 191 -22.82 9.82 15.43
C GLU A 191 -24.14 9.10 15.14
N ALA A 192 -24.40 8.82 13.87
CA ALA A 192 -25.56 8.07 13.43
C ALA A 192 -25.27 7.33 12.11
N ALA A 193 -26.02 6.27 11.85
CA ALA A 193 -26.03 5.58 10.57
C ALA A 193 -27.48 5.33 10.15
N LYS A 194 -27.81 5.67 8.91
CA LYS A 194 -29.12 5.40 8.30
C LYS A 194 -28.96 4.37 7.20
N VAL A 195 -29.90 3.44 7.09
CA VAL A 195 -29.86 2.38 6.09
C VAL A 195 -31.09 2.45 5.18
N GLU A 196 -30.86 2.34 3.87
CA GLU A 196 -31.92 2.36 2.86
C GLU A 196 -31.70 1.26 1.82
N THR A 197 -32.78 0.55 1.46
CA THR A 197 -32.73 -0.47 0.42
C THR A 197 -32.77 0.17 -0.96
N SER A 198 -31.70 0.06 -1.74
CA SER A 198 -31.67 0.58 -3.11
C SER A 198 -32.08 -0.46 -4.15
N SER A 199 -31.93 -1.75 -3.84
CA SER A 199 -32.28 -2.88 -4.71
C SER A 199 -32.50 -4.14 -3.86
N PRO A 200 -33.16 -5.20 -4.36
CA PRO A 200 -33.34 -6.44 -3.60
C PRO A 200 -32.03 -7.12 -3.19
N THR A 201 -30.90 -6.72 -3.79
CA THR A 201 -29.55 -7.25 -3.49
C THR A 201 -28.56 -6.16 -3.06
N ARG A 202 -29.03 -4.92 -2.86
CA ARG A 202 -28.17 -3.76 -2.56
C ARG A 202 -28.79 -2.83 -1.52
N VAL A 203 -27.95 -2.40 -0.59
CA VAL A 203 -28.30 -1.47 0.48
C VAL A 203 -27.33 -0.30 0.47
N THR A 204 -27.85 0.90 0.66
CA THR A 204 -27.07 2.13 0.83
C THR A 204 -27.15 2.56 2.28
N ILE A 205 -26.00 2.81 2.90
CA ILE A 205 -25.87 3.26 4.29
C ILE A 205 -25.32 4.67 4.28
N TYR A 206 -26.05 5.61 4.85
CA TYR A 206 -25.64 6.98 5.07
C TYR A 206 -25.03 7.10 6.46
N VAL A 207 -23.81 7.59 6.56
CA VAL A 207 -23.08 7.70 7.81
C VAL A 207 -22.96 9.17 8.20
N THR A 208 -23.41 9.51 9.40
CA THR A 208 -23.19 10.84 9.98
C THR A 208 -21.87 10.80 10.75
N PRO A 209 -20.81 11.48 10.28
CA PRO A 209 -19.52 11.47 10.92
C PRO A 209 -19.59 12.18 12.27
N ASN A 210 -18.77 11.73 13.22
CA ASN A 210 -18.68 12.40 14.52
C ASN A 210 -17.79 13.65 14.40
N TYR A 211 -18.39 14.83 14.38
CA TYR A 211 -17.66 16.10 14.25
C TYR A 211 -16.80 16.45 15.47
N ASN A 212 -17.05 15.81 16.63
CA ASN A 212 -16.30 16.00 17.87
C ASN A 212 -15.15 14.98 18.03
N GLN A 213 -14.69 14.40 16.92
CA GLN A 213 -13.57 13.46 16.92
C GLN A 213 -12.22 14.18 16.83
N THR A 214 -11.24 13.66 17.55
CA THR A 214 -9.87 14.20 17.58
C THR A 214 -8.99 13.59 16.49
N TYR A 215 -9.29 12.36 16.07
CA TYR A 215 -8.49 11.57 15.13
C TYR A 215 -9.22 11.39 13.80
N ALA A 216 -8.47 11.33 12.71
CA ALA A 216 -9.03 11.19 11.37
C ALA A 216 -9.59 9.78 11.12
N VAL A 217 -10.78 9.71 10.53
CA VAL A 217 -11.37 8.46 10.02
C VAL A 217 -10.91 8.25 8.59
N ILE A 218 -10.39 7.05 8.33
CA ILE A 218 -9.78 6.68 7.05
C ILE A 218 -10.61 5.59 6.36
N LYS A 219 -11.31 4.75 7.13
CA LYS A 219 -12.15 3.67 6.62
C LYS A 219 -13.41 3.49 7.47
N TYR A 220 -14.49 2.99 6.87
CA TYR A 220 -15.68 2.54 7.59
C TYR A 220 -15.84 1.05 7.39
N LYS A 221 -16.17 0.32 8.45
CA LYS A 221 -16.52 -1.10 8.38
C LYS A 221 -18.02 -1.24 8.60
N VAL A 222 -18.69 -1.83 7.62
CA VAL A 222 -20.09 -2.22 7.69
C VAL A 222 -20.15 -3.72 7.94
N GLU A 223 -20.99 -4.14 8.87
CA GLU A 223 -21.22 -5.54 9.19
C GLU A 223 -22.72 -5.82 9.22
N TRP A 224 -23.12 -7.02 8.79
CA TRP A 224 -24.53 -7.42 8.81
C TRP A 224 -24.75 -8.82 9.35
N SER A 225 -25.90 -9.01 10.00
CA SER A 225 -26.31 -10.26 10.64
C SER A 225 -27.81 -10.49 10.50
N LYS A 226 -28.24 -11.74 10.69
CA LYS A 226 -29.64 -12.11 10.84
C LYS A 226 -30.20 -11.78 12.23
N TYR A 227 -29.32 -11.64 13.24
CA TYR A 227 -29.70 -11.43 14.62
C TYR A 227 -29.26 -10.04 15.10
N PRO A 228 -30.04 -9.38 15.99
CA PRO A 228 -29.72 -8.04 16.50
C PRO A 228 -28.42 -8.00 17.31
N ASP A 229 -28.06 -9.11 17.96
CA ASP A 229 -26.84 -9.21 18.77
C ASP A 229 -25.56 -9.45 17.94
N PHE A 230 -25.69 -9.60 16.62
CA PHE A 230 -24.59 -9.95 15.71
C PHE A 230 -23.84 -11.25 16.11
N SER A 231 -24.52 -12.17 16.81
CA SER A 231 -23.97 -13.46 17.24
C SER A 231 -23.56 -14.37 16.06
N SER A 232 -24.26 -14.24 14.93
CA SER A 232 -23.93 -14.92 13.67
C SER A 232 -23.79 -13.89 12.56
N MET A 233 -22.56 -13.51 12.26
CA MET A 233 -22.24 -12.52 11.24
C MET A 233 -22.35 -13.15 9.84
N LEU A 234 -23.15 -12.54 8.97
CA LEU A 234 -23.34 -13.01 7.59
C LEU A 234 -22.27 -12.44 6.65
N GLY A 235 -21.76 -11.25 6.95
CA GLY A 235 -20.66 -10.66 6.20
C GLY A 235 -20.22 -9.29 6.71
N SER A 236 -19.13 -8.80 6.13
CA SER A 236 -18.60 -7.45 6.32
C SER A 236 -18.15 -6.83 5.01
N TYR A 237 -18.19 -5.51 4.97
CA TYR A 237 -17.64 -4.68 3.92
C TYR A 237 -16.83 -3.54 4.53
N ILE A 238 -15.71 -3.18 3.90
CA ILE A 238 -14.87 -2.06 4.34
C ILE A 238 -14.83 -1.05 3.20
N GLU A 239 -15.32 0.15 3.49
CA GLU A 239 -15.24 1.31 2.60
C GLU A 239 -14.03 2.16 2.96
N MET A 240 -13.23 2.52 1.96
CA MET A 240 -12.07 3.39 2.11
C MET A 240 -12.30 4.76 1.47
N ASP A 241 -13.27 4.90 0.56
CA ASP A 241 -13.62 6.20 -0.01
C ASP A 241 -14.57 6.95 0.93
N MET A 242 -14.05 8.02 1.55
CA MET A 242 -14.78 8.90 2.46
C MET A 242 -15.48 10.07 1.76
N LYS A 243 -15.31 10.22 0.44
CA LYS A 243 -15.81 11.40 -0.29
C LYS A 243 -17.33 11.50 -0.24
N PRO A 244 -18.08 10.43 -0.49
CA PRO A 244 -19.48 10.41 -0.12
C PRO A 244 -19.62 9.77 1.26
N ASN A 245 -20.37 10.40 2.17
CA ASN A 245 -20.77 9.82 3.46
C ASN A 245 -21.80 8.68 3.26
N THR A 246 -21.67 7.92 2.19
CA THR A 246 -22.59 6.87 1.73
C THR A 246 -21.80 5.64 1.37
N ILE A 247 -22.20 4.49 1.90
CA ILE A 247 -21.57 3.21 1.67
C ILE A 247 -22.59 2.30 0.99
N THR A 248 -22.24 1.76 -0.17
CA THR A 248 -23.13 0.85 -0.90
C THR A 248 -22.66 -0.59 -0.73
N VAL A 249 -23.49 -1.42 -0.10
CA VAL A 249 -23.24 -2.86 0.05
C VAL A 249 -24.04 -3.61 -1.00
N SER A 250 -23.38 -4.44 -1.80
CA SER A 250 -23.98 -5.23 -2.88
C SER A 250 -23.78 -6.73 -2.70
N GLY A 251 -24.61 -7.54 -3.36
CA GLY A 251 -24.50 -9.00 -3.31
C GLY A 251 -25.17 -9.62 -2.08
N LEU A 252 -26.15 -8.91 -1.52
CA LEU A 252 -26.95 -9.38 -0.39
C LEU A 252 -28.06 -10.33 -0.87
N THR A 253 -28.45 -11.27 -0.02
CA THR A 253 -29.51 -12.24 -0.32
C THR A 253 -30.90 -11.61 -0.18
N THR A 254 -31.70 -11.69 -1.24
CA THR A 254 -33.10 -11.24 -1.27
C THR A 254 -33.97 -12.01 -0.28
N GLY A 255 -35.01 -11.37 0.24
CA GLY A 255 -36.04 -11.97 1.10
C GLY A 255 -35.60 -12.19 2.56
N MET A 256 -34.44 -11.66 2.96
CA MET A 256 -33.94 -11.77 4.32
C MET A 256 -34.04 -10.44 5.07
N LYS A 257 -34.39 -10.54 6.35
CA LYS A 257 -34.30 -9.45 7.32
C LYS A 257 -32.90 -9.40 7.92
N LEU A 258 -32.22 -8.29 7.73
CA LEU A 258 -30.84 -8.07 8.12
C LEU A 258 -30.73 -6.88 9.06
N TYR A 259 -29.82 -7.01 10.03
CA TYR A 259 -29.36 -5.96 10.92
C TYR A 259 -28.02 -5.45 10.41
N PHE A 260 -27.83 -4.14 10.39
CA PHE A 260 -26.60 -3.50 9.95
C PHE A 260 -25.97 -2.70 11.07
N ARG A 261 -24.64 -2.75 11.17
CA ARG A 261 -23.87 -1.87 12.05
C ARG A 261 -22.65 -1.30 11.34
N VAL A 262 -22.23 -0.12 11.76
CA VAL A 262 -21.12 0.62 11.17
C VAL A 262 -20.09 0.97 12.24
N SER A 263 -18.81 0.76 11.94
CA SER A 263 -17.69 1.17 12.78
C SER A 263 -16.79 2.14 12.01
N ALA A 264 -16.40 3.25 12.63
CA ALA A 264 -15.37 4.15 12.12
C ALA A 264 -13.99 3.54 12.34
N GLY A 265 -13.09 3.63 11.36
CA GLY A 265 -11.75 3.03 11.40
C GLY A 265 -10.65 4.03 11.08
N GLY A 266 -9.61 4.01 11.90
CA GLY A 266 -8.39 4.79 11.73
C GLY A 266 -7.18 3.91 11.40
N ILE A 267 -5.98 4.44 11.68
CA ILE A 267 -4.71 3.76 11.45
C ILE A 267 -4.58 2.51 12.34
N TYR A 268 -4.99 2.61 13.61
CA TYR A 268 -4.79 1.56 14.62
C TYR A 268 -5.92 0.56 14.76
N GLY A 269 -7.08 0.79 14.15
CA GLY A 269 -8.21 -0.13 14.29
C GLY A 269 -9.57 0.51 14.03
N PHE A 270 -10.60 -0.22 14.43
CA PHE A 270 -12.01 0.19 14.34
C PHE A 270 -12.56 0.52 15.71
N SER A 271 -13.40 1.55 15.76
CA SER A 271 -14.21 1.96 16.90
C SER A 271 -15.28 0.92 17.23
N SER A 272 -15.97 1.12 18.35
CA SER A 272 -17.18 0.37 18.67
C SER A 272 -18.24 0.56 17.57
N PRO A 273 -18.97 -0.50 17.19
CA PRO A 273 -19.99 -0.40 16.16
C PRO A 273 -21.24 0.35 16.67
N ILE A 274 -21.90 1.07 15.77
CA ILE A 274 -23.25 1.64 15.97
C ILE A 274 -24.25 0.91 15.08
N SER A 275 -25.46 0.65 15.59
CA SER A 275 -26.53 0.08 14.77
C SER A 275 -27.10 1.12 13.81
N CYS A 276 -27.48 0.68 12.61
CA CYS A 276 -28.16 1.54 11.65
C CYS A 276 -29.63 1.76 12.03
N ASN A 277 -30.22 2.85 11.55
CA ASN A 277 -31.64 3.13 11.63
C ASN A 277 -32.26 3.14 10.22
N PRO A 278 -33.35 2.40 9.92
CA PRO A 278 -34.03 1.43 10.77
C PRO A 278 -33.14 0.26 11.20
N GLU A 279 -33.42 -0.29 12.38
CA GLU A 279 -32.62 -1.36 12.99
C GLU A 279 -32.63 -2.65 12.16
N ILE A 280 -33.77 -2.93 11.52
CA ILE A 280 -33.97 -4.09 10.67
C ILE A 280 -34.38 -3.66 9.27
N VAL A 281 -33.76 -4.27 8.27
CA VAL A 281 -34.03 -4.01 6.85
C VAL A 281 -34.37 -5.32 6.17
N GLU A 282 -35.49 -5.35 5.46
CA GLU A 282 -35.86 -6.48 4.62
C GLU A 282 -35.51 -6.17 3.16
N LEU A 283 -34.73 -7.06 2.56
CA LEU A 283 -34.31 -6.97 1.17
C LEU A 283 -35.32 -7.64 0.24
N SER A 284 -36.52 -7.07 0.12
CA SER A 284 -37.56 -7.59 -0.78
C SER A 284 -37.63 -6.78 -2.06
N GLY A 285 -37.79 -7.45 -3.21
CA GLY A 285 -38.21 -6.80 -4.45
C GLY A 285 -39.73 -6.64 -4.52
N TRP A 286 -40.20 -5.68 -5.31
CA TRP A 286 -41.62 -5.56 -5.64
C TRP A 286 -42.22 -6.85 -6.22
N GLN A 287 -41.39 -7.66 -6.89
CA GLN A 287 -41.76 -8.96 -7.45
C GLN A 287 -42.00 -10.04 -6.38
N ASP A 288 -41.42 -9.92 -5.19
CA ASP A 288 -41.62 -10.90 -4.11
C ASP A 288 -43.02 -10.78 -3.46
N VAL A 289 -43.72 -9.66 -3.72
CA VAL A 289 -45.09 -9.41 -3.27
C VAL A 289 -46.13 -9.98 -4.25
N GLU A 290 -45.75 -10.25 -5.52
CA GLU A 290 -46.64 -10.82 -6.55
C GLU A 290 -47.10 -12.26 -6.24
N GLY A 291 -46.45 -12.95 -5.29
CA GLY A 291 -46.86 -14.28 -4.84
C GLY A 291 -48.13 -14.28 -3.96
N LYS A 292 -48.57 -13.12 -3.46
CA LYS A 292 -49.88 -12.94 -2.82
C LYS A 292 -50.88 -12.37 -3.82
N LYS A 293 -51.17 -13.12 -4.89
CA LYS A 293 -52.21 -12.77 -5.88
C LYS A 293 -53.63 -12.92 -5.33
N ASP A 294 -53.78 -13.50 -4.13
CA ASP A 294 -55.06 -13.96 -3.57
C ASP A 294 -56.02 -12.83 -3.17
N GLY A 295 -55.65 -11.56 -3.33
CA GLY A 295 -56.55 -10.42 -3.14
C GLY A 295 -56.45 -9.34 -4.22
N TRP A 296 -55.47 -9.41 -5.13
CA TRP A 296 -55.31 -8.37 -6.16
C TRP A 296 -56.35 -8.50 -7.27
N THR A 297 -56.71 -9.71 -7.67
CA THR A 297 -57.77 -9.94 -8.66
C THR A 297 -59.12 -9.46 -8.15
N GLU A 298 -59.43 -9.70 -6.87
CA GLU A 298 -60.64 -9.19 -6.22
C GLU A 298 -60.62 -7.66 -6.07
N HIS A 299 -59.46 -7.07 -5.73
CA HIS A 299 -59.29 -5.62 -5.70
C HIS A 299 -59.39 -4.97 -7.08
N PHE A 300 -58.82 -5.56 -8.12
CA PHE A 300 -58.96 -5.08 -9.49
C PHE A 300 -60.40 -5.21 -9.97
N ALA A 301 -61.08 -6.33 -9.68
CA ALA A 301 -62.50 -6.49 -10.00
C ALA A 301 -63.38 -5.50 -9.22
N ALA A 302 -63.05 -5.19 -7.96
CA ALA A 302 -63.74 -4.19 -7.16
C ALA A 302 -63.49 -2.77 -7.69
N ILE A 303 -62.27 -2.46 -8.13
CA ILE A 303 -61.93 -1.19 -8.79
C ILE A 303 -62.69 -1.08 -10.11
N ASP A 304 -62.66 -2.13 -10.93
CA ASP A 304 -63.36 -2.19 -12.23
C ASP A 304 -64.87 -1.98 -12.04
N SER A 305 -65.48 -2.67 -11.05
CA SER A 305 -66.88 -2.49 -10.66
C SER A 305 -67.18 -1.07 -10.18
N LEU A 306 -66.28 -0.46 -9.40
CA LEU A 306 -66.42 0.93 -8.95
C LEU A 306 -66.32 1.91 -10.13
N THR A 307 -65.42 1.69 -11.08
CA THR A 307 -65.35 2.51 -12.31
C THR A 307 -66.60 2.35 -13.15
N ASP A 308 -67.14 1.15 -13.28
CA ASP A 308 -68.40 0.91 -13.98
C ASP A 308 -69.58 1.59 -13.28
N ASP A 309 -69.63 1.56 -11.94
CA ASP A 309 -70.67 2.24 -11.17
C ASP A 309 -70.55 3.76 -11.27
N ILE A 310 -69.33 4.31 -11.27
CA ILE A 310 -69.07 5.74 -11.53
C ILE A 310 -69.54 6.12 -12.93
N GLU A 311 -69.26 5.31 -13.94
CA GLU A 311 -69.63 5.60 -15.33
C GLU A 311 -71.15 5.49 -15.54
N LYS A 312 -71.82 4.50 -14.93
CA LYS A 312 -73.29 4.41 -14.88
C LYS A 312 -73.90 5.61 -14.15
N HIS A 313 -73.29 6.03 -13.04
CA HIS A 313 -73.75 7.19 -12.29
C HIS A 313 -73.61 8.48 -13.09
N ARG A 314 -72.51 8.63 -13.81
CA ARG A 314 -72.24 9.74 -14.73
C ARG A 314 -73.19 9.79 -15.92
N GLN A 315 -73.64 8.64 -16.40
CA GLN A 315 -74.65 8.51 -17.45
C GLN A 315 -76.09 8.65 -16.94
N SER A 316 -76.30 8.65 -15.62
CA SER A 316 -77.63 8.81 -15.02
C SER A 316 -78.21 10.21 -15.31
N LEU A 317 -79.54 10.26 -15.46
CA LEU A 317 -80.29 11.50 -15.74
C LEU A 317 -80.15 12.54 -14.60
N VAL A 318 -79.87 12.10 -13.37
CA VAL A 318 -79.64 12.97 -12.21
C VAL A 318 -78.32 13.72 -12.36
N TRP A 319 -77.25 13.02 -12.77
CA TRP A 319 -75.93 13.61 -13.00
C TRP A 319 -75.90 14.48 -14.26
N THR A 320 -76.54 14.02 -15.35
CA THR A 320 -76.62 14.82 -16.59
C THR A 320 -77.53 16.04 -16.49
N ARG A 321 -78.56 16.06 -15.62
CA ARG A 321 -79.40 17.26 -15.39
C ARG A 321 -78.86 18.16 -14.27
N GLY A 322 -78.21 17.60 -13.25
CA GLY A 322 -77.68 18.36 -12.11
C GLY A 322 -76.32 19.02 -12.37
N MET A 323 -75.44 18.39 -13.16
CA MET A 323 -74.05 18.84 -13.33
C MET A 323 -73.76 19.56 -14.65
N LYS A 324 -74.56 19.38 -15.73
CA LYS A 324 -74.43 20.18 -16.97
C LYS A 324 -74.64 21.69 -16.76
N SER A 325 -75.23 22.07 -15.62
CA SER A 325 -75.39 23.47 -15.20
C SER A 325 -74.10 24.08 -14.60
N CYS A 326 -73.11 23.26 -14.23
CA CYS A 326 -71.96 23.68 -13.42
C CYS A 326 -70.60 23.63 -14.15
N ASP A 327 -70.58 23.46 -15.47
CA ASP A 327 -69.37 23.09 -16.23
C ASP A 327 -68.32 24.21 -16.44
N SER A 328 -68.56 25.47 -16.06
CA SER A 328 -67.58 26.54 -16.32
C SER A 328 -66.75 26.99 -15.12
N LEU A 329 -67.27 26.84 -13.89
CA LEU A 329 -66.68 27.42 -12.68
C LEU A 329 -66.05 26.39 -11.75
N THR A 330 -66.70 25.24 -11.57
CA THR A 330 -66.23 24.18 -10.66
C THR A 330 -65.00 23.47 -11.21
N THR A 331 -64.94 23.20 -12.51
CA THR A 331 -63.77 22.60 -13.18
C THR A 331 -62.53 23.48 -13.06
N LYS A 332 -62.67 24.81 -13.15
CA LYS A 332 -61.57 25.78 -12.95
C LYS A 332 -61.11 25.87 -11.50
N ILE A 333 -62.03 25.75 -10.54
CA ILE A 333 -61.72 25.76 -9.10
C ILE A 333 -61.02 24.46 -8.71
N ILE A 334 -61.51 23.30 -9.18
CA ILE A 334 -60.92 21.99 -8.92
C ILE A 334 -59.52 21.90 -9.55
N LEU A 335 -59.32 22.37 -10.78
CA LEU A 335 -57.98 22.46 -11.40
C LEU A 335 -57.05 23.40 -10.63
N ARG A 336 -57.54 24.52 -10.08
CA ARG A 336 -56.74 25.42 -9.23
C ARG A 336 -56.35 24.77 -7.90
N ILE A 337 -57.25 23.99 -7.29
CA ILE A 337 -56.99 23.28 -6.04
C ILE A 337 -56.01 22.12 -6.29
N PHE A 338 -56.22 21.32 -7.34
CA PHE A 338 -55.30 20.26 -7.74
C PHE A 338 -53.91 20.80 -8.06
N ARG A 339 -53.81 21.93 -8.78
CA ARG A 339 -52.52 22.55 -9.09
C ARG A 339 -51.80 23.10 -7.85
N LYS A 340 -52.55 23.59 -6.85
CA LYS A 340 -52.01 23.98 -5.53
C LYS A 340 -51.53 22.77 -4.72
N LEU A 341 -52.31 21.68 -4.71
CA LEU A 341 -51.95 20.44 -4.00
C LEU A 341 -50.74 19.75 -4.64
N LEU A 342 -50.63 19.75 -5.98
CA LEU A 342 -49.46 19.22 -6.68
C LEU A 342 -48.19 20.04 -6.37
N TYR A 343 -48.31 21.36 -6.26
CA TYR A 343 -47.18 22.25 -5.89
C TYR A 343 -46.74 22.03 -4.44
N LEU A 344 -47.68 21.78 -3.53
CA LEU A 344 -47.40 21.45 -2.14
C LEU A 344 -46.73 20.07 -2.00
N CYS A 345 -47.10 19.08 -2.82
CA CYS A 345 -46.46 17.77 -2.83
C CYS A 345 -45.04 17.79 -3.41
N ILE A 346 -44.74 18.67 -4.38
CA ILE A 346 -43.39 18.80 -4.97
C ILE A 346 -42.41 19.54 -4.03
N ILE A 347 -42.90 20.37 -3.11
CA ILE A 347 -42.07 21.07 -2.13
C ILE A 347 -41.76 20.20 -0.89
N TYR A 348 -42.51 19.10 -0.68
CA TYR A 348 -42.40 18.23 0.49
C TYR A 348 -41.80 16.84 0.21
N ILE A 349 -41.25 16.64 -0.99
CA ILE A 349 -40.35 15.54 -1.38
C ILE A 349 -38.98 16.17 -1.63
#